data_AF-A0AA35LGH5-F1
#
_entry.id   AF-A0AA35LGH5-F1
#
_cell.length_a   1.000
_cell.length_b   1.000
_cell.length_c   1.000
_cell.angle_alpha   90.00
_cell.angle_beta   90.00
_cell.angle_gamma   90.00
#
_symmetry.space_group_name_H-M   'P 1'
#
loop_
_entity.id
_entity.type
_entity.pdbx_description
1 polymer ?
#
loop_
_entity_poly.entity_id
_entity_poly.type
_entity_poly.pdbx_seq_one_letter_code
_entity_poly.pdbx_strand_id
1 'polypeptide(L)'
;MAQYLQLKNIIERLQETGSQELTTQVDLGCNFYVNAEVPDASTIFVALGYGFFVELTLPEALAFIEKKNKLLTELSEALTKDSAKIKANIRMVLEGLHELQGLQDLPEETRRDIFL
;
A
#
# COMPACT_ATOMS: atom_id res chain seq x y z
N MET A 1 -0.31 1.08 0.26
CA MET A 1 -1.01 2.38 0.11
C MET A 1 -2.41 2.38 0.75
N ALA A 2 -3.30 1.43 0.42
CA ALA A 2 -4.69 1.45 0.91
C ALA A 2 -4.84 1.49 2.43
N GLN A 3 -4.03 0.73 3.18
CA GLN A 3 -4.09 0.70 4.66
C GLN A 3 -3.73 2.04 5.31
N TYR A 4 -2.73 2.74 4.79
CA TYR A 4 -2.37 4.08 5.27
C TYR A 4 -3.46 5.11 4.96
N LEU A 5 -4.15 4.95 3.83
CA LEU A 5 -5.29 5.79 3.46
C LEU A 5 -6.50 5.54 4.38
N GLN A 6 -6.76 4.28 4.72
CA GLN A 6 -7.80 3.92 5.70
C GLN A 6 -7.49 4.51 7.07
N LEU A 7 -6.25 4.39 7.53
CA LEU A 7 -5.82 4.96 8.81
C LEU A 7 -5.99 6.49 8.82
N LYS A 8 -5.60 7.18 7.75
CA LYS A 8 -5.80 8.63 7.61
C LYS A 8 -7.28 9.02 7.73
N ASN A 9 -8.17 8.34 7.00
CA ASN A 9 -9.61 8.61 7.06
C ASN A 9 -10.19 8.38 8.47
N ILE A 10 -9.70 7.36 9.19
CA ILE A 10 -10.14 7.09 10.57
C ILE A 10 -9.70 8.24 11.49
N ILE A 11 -8.45 8.70 11.38
CA ILE A 11 -7.92 9.81 12.18
C ILE A 11 -8.67 11.11 11.90
N GLU A 12 -8.95 11.42 10.63
CA GLU A 12 -9.72 12.62 10.25
C GLU A 12 -11.14 12.58 10.83
N ARG A 13 -11.84 11.44 10.76
CA ARG A 13 -13.16 11.27 11.38
C ARG A 13 -13.12 11.40 12.90
N LEU A 14 -12.05 10.91 13.53
CA LEU A 14 -11.86 11.02 14.97
C LEU A 14 -11.66 12.48 15.38
N GLN A 15 -10.92 13.26 14.59
CA GLN A 15 -10.75 14.70 14.80
C GLN A 15 -12.07 15.48 14.61
N GLU A 16 -12.87 15.13 13.60
CA GLU A 16 -14.17 15.78 13.33
C GLU A 16 -15.20 15.54 14.45
N THR A 17 -15.15 14.37 15.09
CA THR A 17 -16.11 14.00 16.13
C THR A 17 -15.89 14.82 17.41
N GLY A 18 -14.67 15.30 17.68
CA GLY A 18 -14.33 16.19 18.80
C GLY A 18 -14.58 15.61 20.21
N SER A 19 -15.05 14.37 20.30
CA SER A 19 -15.34 13.65 21.54
C SER A 19 -14.11 12.85 21.95
N GLN A 20 -13.71 12.98 23.22
CA GLN A 20 -12.61 12.19 23.81
C GLN A 20 -13.00 10.72 24.01
N GLU A 21 -14.30 10.47 24.20
CA GLU A 21 -14.85 9.14 24.40
C GLU A 21 -15.26 8.51 23.06
N LEU A 22 -14.69 7.34 22.76
CA LEU A 22 -14.97 6.57 21.56
C LEU A 22 -15.53 5.19 21.93
N THR A 23 -16.82 4.98 21.66
CA THR A 23 -17.42 3.65 21.71
C THR A 23 -17.28 2.98 20.34
N THR A 24 -16.60 1.84 20.29
CA THR A 24 -16.33 1.12 19.04
C THR A 24 -16.55 -0.38 19.20
N GLN A 25 -16.94 -1.04 18.13
CA GLN A 25 -17.08 -2.49 18.10
C GLN A 25 -15.82 -3.10 17.48
N VAL A 26 -15.08 -3.87 18.27
CA VAL A 26 -13.80 -4.48 17.89
C VAL A 26 -14.02 -5.95 17.54
N ASP A 27 -13.53 -6.36 16.38
CA ASP A 27 -13.46 -7.78 16.00
C ASP A 27 -12.23 -8.43 16.64
N LEU A 28 -12.45 -9.46 17.45
CA LEU A 28 -11.39 -10.26 18.08
C LEU A 28 -11.00 -11.48 17.24
N GLY A 29 -11.66 -11.72 16.11
CA GLY A 29 -11.42 -12.83 15.19
C GLY A 29 -12.65 -13.72 14.98
N CYS A 30 -12.70 -14.41 13.83
CA CYS A 30 -13.82 -15.30 13.47
C CYS A 30 -15.21 -14.65 13.57
N ASN A 31 -15.34 -13.37 13.20
CA ASN A 31 -16.57 -12.59 13.32
C ASN A 31 -17.08 -12.47 14.77
N PHE A 32 -16.16 -12.47 15.75
CA PHE A 32 -16.47 -12.27 17.16
C PHE A 32 -16.24 -10.82 17.53
N TYR A 33 -17.33 -10.10 17.81
CA TYR A 33 -17.29 -8.66 18.05
C TYR A 33 -17.55 -8.31 19.51
N VAL A 34 -16.76 -7.39 20.06
CA VAL A 34 -16.91 -6.87 21.41
C VAL A 34 -17.03 -5.35 21.38
N ASN A 35 -17.95 -4.80 22.18
CA ASN A 35 -18.04 -3.35 22.37
C ASN A 35 -16.92 -2.90 23.32
N ALA A 36 -16.10 -1.99 22.83
CA ALA A 36 -15.04 -1.34 23.58
C ALA A 36 -15.38 0.15 23.74
N GLU A 37 -15.06 0.68 24.91
CA GLU A 37 -15.17 2.09 25.21
C GLU A 37 -13.77 2.62 25.49
N VAL A 38 -13.36 3.61 24.71
CA VAL A 38 -12.06 4.27 24.84
C VAL A 38 -12.32 5.62 25.50
N PRO A 39 -11.86 5.84 26.74
CA PRO A 39 -12.15 7.06 27.50
C PRO A 39 -11.38 8.29 27.00
N ASP A 40 -10.22 8.10 26.35
CA ASP A 40 -9.47 9.17 25.70
C ASP A 40 -8.90 8.71 24.36
N ALA A 41 -9.38 9.29 23.27
CA ALA A 41 -8.96 9.04 21.91
C ALA A 41 -8.00 10.11 21.35
N SER A 42 -7.38 10.92 22.22
CA SER A 42 -6.48 12.02 21.83
C SER A 42 -5.14 11.54 21.26
N THR A 43 -4.68 10.34 21.65
CA THR A 43 -3.44 9.72 21.16
C THR A 43 -3.71 8.35 20.56
N ILE A 44 -2.83 7.93 19.65
CA ILE A 44 -2.87 6.60 19.04
C ILE A 44 -1.49 5.95 19.09
N PHE A 45 -1.48 4.62 19.21
CA PHE A 45 -0.27 3.83 19.09
C PHE A 45 -0.04 3.42 17.64
N VAL A 46 1.05 3.91 17.06
CA VAL A 46 1.47 3.56 15.70
C VAL A 46 2.63 2.57 15.76
N ALA A 47 2.47 1.44 15.08
CA ALA A 47 3.53 0.44 14.98
C ALA A 47 4.69 0.96 14.09
N LEU A 48 5.89 1.05 14.66
CA LEU A 48 7.11 1.42 13.93
C LEU A 48 7.76 0.22 13.23
N GLY A 49 7.52 -0.98 13.77
CA GLY A 49 8.12 -2.25 13.34
C GLY A 49 8.87 -2.94 14.48
N TYR A 50 9.22 -4.22 14.29
CA TYR A 50 9.98 -5.02 15.26
C TYR A 50 9.36 -5.07 16.67
N GLY A 51 8.03 -4.96 16.77
CA GLY A 51 7.31 -4.95 18.05
C GLY A 51 7.34 -3.62 18.81
N PHE A 52 7.88 -2.56 18.21
CA PHE A 52 7.87 -1.22 18.80
C PHE A 52 6.66 -0.41 18.33
N PHE A 53 6.05 0.28 19.29
CA PHE A 53 4.93 1.17 19.10
C PHE A 53 5.31 2.54 19.65
N VAL A 54 4.89 3.58 18.95
CA VAL A 54 5.04 4.97 19.41
C VAL A 54 3.66 5.54 19.68
N GLU A 55 3.51 6.20 20.81
CA GLU A 55 2.34 7.01 21.11
C GLU A 55 2.50 8.34 20.38
N LEU A 56 1.53 8.67 19.52
CA LEU A 56 1.51 9.92 18.77
C LEU A 56 0.15 10.59 18.93
N THR A 57 0.17 11.92 18.93
CA THR A 57 -1.06 12.69 18.78
C THR A 57 -1.62 12.52 17.36
N LEU A 58 -2.92 12.77 17.17
CA LEU A 58 -3.58 12.72 15.87
C LEU A 58 -2.84 13.54 14.76
N PRO A 59 -2.42 14.81 14.98
CA PRO A 59 -1.67 15.55 13.96
C PRO A 59 -0.27 14.97 13.68
N GLU A 60 0.43 14.47 14.69
CA GLU A 60 1.74 13.83 14.50
C GLU A 60 1.62 12.52 13.71
N ALA A 61 0.56 11.75 13.97
CA ALA A 61 0.26 10.53 13.22
C ALA A 61 -0.03 10.83 11.74
N LEU A 62 -0.77 11.91 11.44
CA LEU A 62 -1.01 12.34 10.05
C LEU A 62 0.31 12.68 9.33
N ALA A 63 1.20 13.44 9.99
CA ALA A 63 2.52 13.76 9.44
C ALA A 63 3.39 12.50 9.22
N PHE A 64 3.32 11.54 10.15
CA PHE A 64 4.02 10.26 10.01
C PHE A 64 3.51 9.45 8.81
N ILE A 65 2.19 9.35 8.65
CA ILE A 65 1.55 8.65 7.54
C ILE A 65 1.95 9.29 6.21
N GLU A 66 1.91 10.63 6.11
CA GLU A 66 2.28 11.34 4.89
C GLU A 66 3.74 11.08 4.49
N LYS A 67 4.67 11.15 5.46
CA LYS A 67 6.08 10.84 5.24
C LYS A 67 6.30 9.40 4.77
N LYS A 68 5.63 8.45 5.41
CA LYS A 68 5.69 7.02 5.01
C LYS A 68 5.12 6.81 3.62
N ASN A 69 3.98 7.43 3.31
CA ASN A 69 3.33 7.29 2.01
C ASN A 69 4.22 7.82 0.89
N LYS A 70 4.82 9.01 1.08
CA LYS A 70 5.78 9.58 0.13
C LYS A 70 6.96 8.64 -0.14
N LEU A 71 7.58 8.11 0.91
CA LEU A 71 8.69 7.15 0.79
C LEU A 71 8.26 5.88 0.00
N LEU A 72 7.09 5.32 0.31
CA LEU A 72 6.57 4.15 -0.40
C LEU A 72 6.29 4.45 -1.87
N THR A 73 5.80 5.64 -2.20
CA THR A 73 5.54 6.07 -3.57
C THR A 73 6.84 6.17 -4.35
N GLU A 74 7.83 6.86 -3.81
CA GLU A 74 9.15 7.01 -4.44
C GLU A 74 9.82 5.65 -4.70
N LEU A 75 9.74 4.74 -3.72
CA LEU A 75 10.25 3.37 -3.89
C LEU A 75 9.49 2.61 -4.98
N SER A 76 8.17 2.73 -5.01
CA SER A 76 7.33 2.08 -6.03
C SER A 76 7.65 2.60 -7.43
N GLU A 77 7.85 3.91 -7.58
CA GLU A 77 8.21 4.53 -8.86
C GLU A 77 9.60 4.08 -9.34
N ALA A 78 10.59 4.04 -8.43
CA ALA A 78 11.93 3.55 -8.73
C ALA A 78 11.90 2.09 -9.22
N LEU A 79 11.22 1.21 -8.49
CA LEU A 79 11.08 -0.21 -8.87
C LEU A 79 10.31 -0.39 -10.18
N THR A 80 9.31 0.46 -10.45
CA THR A 80 8.56 0.44 -11.71
C THR A 80 9.48 0.82 -12.88
N LYS A 81 10.30 1.85 -12.71
CA LYS A 81 11.27 2.29 -13.72
C LYS A 81 12.32 1.21 -14.01
N ASP A 82 12.85 0.58 -12.96
CA ASP A 82 13.84 -0.49 -13.10
C ASP A 82 13.22 -1.72 -13.81
N SER A 83 12.00 -2.08 -13.45
CA SER A 83 11.25 -3.16 -14.11
C SER A 83 11.02 -2.87 -15.59
N ALA A 84 10.63 -1.64 -15.93
CA ALA A 84 10.44 -1.21 -17.31
C ALA A 84 11.75 -1.26 -18.12
N LYS A 85 12.87 -0.82 -17.51
CA LYS A 85 14.20 -0.88 -18.13
C LYS A 85 14.65 -2.31 -18.40
N ILE A 86 14.47 -3.21 -17.43
CA ILE A 86 14.80 -4.64 -17.60
C ILE A 86 13.95 -5.24 -18.72
N LYS A 87 12.64 -4.97 -18.73
CA LYS A 87 11.73 -5.45 -19.78
C LYS A 87 12.11 -4.96 -21.17
N ALA A 88 12.51 -3.69 -21.29
CA ALA A 88 12.98 -3.11 -22.54
C ALA A 88 14.28 -3.76 -23.02
N ASN A 89 15.24 -3.97 -22.13
CA ASN A 89 16.50 -4.63 -22.45
C ASN A 89 16.28 -6.08 -22.93
N ILE A 90 15.43 -6.85 -22.24
CA ILE A 90 15.07 -8.21 -22.66
C ILE A 90 14.46 -8.18 -24.06
N ARG A 91 13.50 -7.28 -24.30
CA ARG A 91 12.87 -7.17 -25.61
C ARG A 91 13.88 -6.82 -26.69
N MET A 92 14.74 -5.83 -26.46
CA MET A 92 15.78 -5.44 -27.42
C MET A 92 16.71 -6.59 -27.80
N VAL A 93 17.15 -7.40 -26.83
CA VAL A 93 18.01 -8.56 -27.09
C VAL A 93 17.27 -9.64 -27.87
N LEU A 94 16.01 -9.91 -27.54
CA LEU A 94 15.20 -10.90 -28.25
C LEU A 94 14.97 -10.50 -29.71
N GLU A 95 14.60 -9.25 -29.99
CA GLU A 95 14.43 -8.76 -31.36
C GLU A 95 15.75 -8.80 -32.14
N GLY A 96 16.87 -8.41 -31.51
CA GLY A 96 18.19 -8.47 -32.16
C GLY A 96 18.62 -9.90 -32.51
N LEU A 97 18.33 -10.88 -31.65
CA LEU A 97 18.58 -12.29 -31.96
C LEU A 97 17.65 -12.80 -33.07
N HIS A 98 16.39 -12.36 -33.07
CA HIS A 98 15.41 -12.73 -34.08
C HIS A 98 15.85 -12.28 -35.49
N GLU A 99 16.32 -11.04 -35.60
CA GLU A 99 16.87 -10.47 -36.84
C GLU A 99 18.11 -11.24 -37.33
N LEU A 100 19.05 -11.55 -36.44
CA LEU A 100 20.28 -12.28 -36.77
C LEU A 100 20.02 -13.74 -37.21
N GLN A 101 18.98 -14.38 -36.67
CA GLN A 101 18.63 -15.75 -37.02
C GLN A 101 17.82 -15.85 -38.33
N GLY A 102 17.42 -14.71 -38.93
CA GLY A 102 16.65 -14.68 -40.18
C GLY A 102 15.28 -15.35 -40.07
N LEU A 103 14.77 -15.50 -38.85
CA LEU A 103 13.44 -16.05 -38.59
C LEU A 103 12.42 -14.97 -38.94
N GLN A 104 11.51 -15.26 -39.86
CA GLN A 104 10.37 -14.39 -40.14
C GLN A 104 9.42 -14.40 -38.94
N ASP A 105 8.83 -13.24 -38.64
CA ASP A 105 7.81 -13.08 -37.60
C ASP A 105 6.74 -14.17 -37.72
N LEU A 106 6.71 -15.07 -36.74
CA LEU A 106 5.51 -15.84 -36.48
C LEU A 106 4.43 -14.84 -36.05
N PRO A 107 3.24 -14.86 -36.67
CA PRO A 107 2.17 -13.94 -36.31
C PRO A 107 1.96 -14.01 -34.80
N GLU A 108 1.85 -12.86 -34.13
CA GLU A 108 1.57 -12.82 -32.69
C GLU A 108 0.42 -13.79 -32.42
N GLU A 109 0.72 -14.94 -31.82
CA GLU A 109 -0.32 -15.80 -31.31
C GLU A 109 -1.06 -14.93 -30.32
N THR A 110 -2.28 -14.55 -30.72
CA THR A 110 -3.24 -13.89 -29.87
C THR A 110 -3.26 -14.71 -28.61
N ARG A 111 -2.61 -14.21 -27.54
CA ARG A 111 -2.73 -14.77 -26.20
C ARG A 111 -4.21 -14.70 -25.90
N ARG A 112 -4.93 -15.77 -26.23
CA ARG A 112 -6.27 -16.01 -25.76
C ARG A 112 -6.09 -16.12 -24.27
N ASP A 113 -6.46 -15.07 -23.56
CA ASP A 113 -6.62 -15.10 -22.12
C ASP A 113 -7.57 -16.26 -21.84
N ILE A 114 -7.02 -17.39 -21.41
CA ILE A 114 -7.81 -18.50 -20.88
C ILE A 114 -8.20 -18.04 -19.48
N PHE A 115 -9.31 -17.32 -19.42
CA PHE A 115 -10.08 -17.15 -18.19
C PHE A 115 -10.68 -18.51 -17.85
N LEU A 116 -10.20 -19.10 -16.76
CA LEU A 116 -10.85 -20.15 -15.97
C LEU A 116 -10.85 -19.71 -14.52
#